data_AF-A0A2E9M260-F1
#
_entry.id   AF-A0A2E9M260-F1
#
_cell.length_a   1.000
_cell.length_b   1.000
_cell.length_c   1.000
_cell.angle_alpha   90.00
_cell.angle_beta   90.00
_cell.angle_gamma   90.00
#
_symmetry.space_group_name_H-M   'P 1'
#
loop_
_entity.id
_entity.type
_entity.pdbx_description
1 polymer ?
#
loop_
_entity_poly.entity_id
_entity_poly.type
_entity_poly.pdbx_seq_one_letter_code
_entity_poly.pdbx_strand_id
1 'polypeptide(L)'
;MVRVVSGRSNIYNAAARAKARKASLIDPTRMLQLLQLGPESIGASIGELGYRNEMDIYTSRMSGADAVEAALVHNLDNDLSEILRFCQGPLKSIVSIYIERFSYEKAKTVLRSVNGGCSDELIESQILPSENPTNAVWLDIVRNTETVSEAANAMAGTQWGRELSKLEGSDPSLEEMEDALDRQYYANALEVSRGKDSNIQLMKYIRTEIDHRNIINQFRELRQNISPEKRSQMIISGGRIQNSIMLQASQATTQEALLDILRRSIYFDDDGFDEAIVESKNTQSLDPVASLLTHKRHSILKRFAYLNPVSPFPVIYYIERKVLEIQNLRLLVRGKAIGLTSEVLEAHMDF
;
A
#
# COMPACT_ATOMS: atom_id res chain seq x y z
N MET A 1 -12.13 -6.05 13.10
CA MET A 1 -13.41 -5.60 12.53
C MET A 1 -13.54 -4.13 12.83
N VAL A 2 -13.43 -3.30 11.80
CA VAL A 2 -13.73 -1.87 11.88
C VAL A 2 -15.13 -1.76 12.46
N ARG A 3 -15.27 -1.18 13.65
CA ARG A 3 -16.61 -0.93 14.21
C ARG A 3 -17.29 0.06 13.29
N VAL A 4 -18.41 -0.35 12.68
CA VAL A 4 -19.28 0.57 11.93
C VAL A 4 -19.68 1.69 12.87
N VAL A 5 -19.12 2.88 12.65
CA VAL A 5 -19.36 4.03 13.52
C VAL A 5 -20.77 4.54 13.24
N SER A 6 -21.68 4.34 14.19
CA SER A 6 -23.04 4.89 14.15
C SER A 6 -23.02 6.41 14.26
N GLY A 7 -23.88 7.10 13.50
CA GLY A 7 -24.03 8.56 13.58
C GLY A 7 -24.19 9.20 12.21
N ARG A 8 -24.38 10.52 12.18
CA ARG A 8 -24.48 11.28 10.92
C ARG A 8 -23.13 11.34 10.23
N SER A 9 -23.13 11.04 8.94
CA SER A 9 -21.94 11.17 8.08
C SER A 9 -21.71 12.62 7.68
N ASN A 10 -20.45 13.05 7.55
CA ASN A 10 -20.08 14.43 7.19
C ASN A 10 -19.44 14.53 5.80
N ILE A 11 -19.96 13.76 4.83
CA ILE A 11 -19.40 13.59 3.47
C ILE A 11 -19.10 14.92 2.78
N TYR A 12 -19.99 15.90 2.84
CA TYR A 12 -19.78 17.20 2.19
C TYR A 12 -18.52 17.90 2.69
N ASN A 13 -18.34 17.97 4.01
CA ASN A 13 -17.20 18.64 4.63
C ASN A 13 -15.90 17.86 4.38
N ALA A 14 -15.92 16.55 4.56
CA ALA A 14 -14.75 15.70 4.36
C ALA A 14 -14.29 15.68 2.89
N ALA A 15 -15.23 15.59 1.94
CA ALA A 15 -14.91 15.64 0.51
C ALA A 15 -14.34 17.01 0.09
N ALA A 16 -14.87 18.12 0.62
CA ALA A 16 -14.33 19.45 0.35
C ALA A 16 -12.89 19.59 0.89
N ARG A 17 -12.63 19.15 2.13
CA ARG A 17 -11.29 19.17 2.72
C ARG A 17 -10.31 18.29 1.95
N ALA A 18 -10.71 17.07 1.57
CA ALA A 18 -9.85 16.18 0.79
C ALA A 18 -9.50 16.76 -0.58
N LYS A 19 -10.43 17.43 -1.25
CA LYS A 19 -10.15 18.12 -2.53
C LYS A 19 -9.17 19.28 -2.35
N ALA A 20 -9.32 20.06 -1.27
CA ALA A 20 -8.39 21.14 -0.97
C ALA A 20 -6.97 20.61 -0.70
N ARG A 21 -6.84 19.55 0.11
CA ARG A 21 -5.55 18.88 0.34
C ARG A 21 -4.97 18.25 -0.93
N LYS A 22 -5.82 17.65 -1.76
CA LYS A 22 -5.39 17.09 -3.06
C LYS A 22 -4.87 18.17 -4.01
N ALA A 23 -5.35 19.41 -3.89
CA ALA A 23 -4.86 20.54 -4.68
C ALA A 23 -3.52 21.10 -4.17
N SER A 24 -3.13 20.81 -2.92
CA SER A 24 -1.82 21.19 -2.37
C SER A 24 -0.74 20.14 -2.55
N LEU A 25 -1.08 18.96 -3.09
CA LEU A 25 -0.09 17.95 -3.46
C LEU A 25 0.81 18.47 -4.60
N ILE A 26 2.04 17.98 -4.63
CA ILE A 26 3.05 18.19 -5.66
C ILE A 26 2.48 17.65 -6.99
N ASP A 27 2.26 18.56 -7.93
CA ASP A 27 1.82 18.22 -9.27
C ASP A 27 2.96 17.60 -10.11
N PRO A 28 2.65 16.94 -11.24
CA PRO A 28 3.65 16.32 -12.10
C PRO A 28 4.74 17.30 -12.58
N THR A 29 4.39 18.55 -12.87
CA THR A 29 5.34 19.56 -13.32
C THR A 29 6.34 19.90 -12.21
N ARG A 30 5.86 20.09 -10.99
CA ARG A 30 6.72 20.33 -9.82
C ARG A 30 7.59 19.12 -9.50
N MET A 31 7.06 17.90 -9.63
CA MET A 31 7.84 16.68 -9.43
C MET A 31 8.99 16.55 -10.44
N LEU A 32 8.72 16.85 -11.73
CA LEU A 32 9.77 16.90 -12.76
C LEU A 32 10.79 18.01 -12.51
N GLN A 33 10.39 19.13 -11.90
CA GLN A 33 11.36 20.16 -11.46
C GLN A 33 12.27 19.63 -10.36
N LEU A 34 11.74 18.90 -9.37
CA LEU A 34 12.55 18.28 -8.32
C LEU A 34 13.53 17.25 -8.91
N LEU A 35 13.12 16.53 -9.96
CA LEU A 35 13.98 15.58 -10.67
C LEU A 35 15.24 16.23 -11.26
N GLN A 36 15.18 17.50 -11.65
CA GLN A 36 16.33 18.23 -12.19
C GLN A 36 17.28 18.76 -11.10
N LEU A 37 16.89 18.68 -9.82
CA LEU A 37 17.73 19.13 -8.71
C LEU A 37 18.83 18.12 -8.37
N GLY A 38 19.92 18.65 -7.81
CA GLY A 38 21.00 17.85 -7.25
C GLY A 38 20.64 17.24 -5.88
N PRO A 39 21.36 16.20 -5.43
CA PRO A 39 21.13 15.55 -4.13
C PRO A 39 21.23 16.49 -2.92
N GLU A 40 22.03 17.55 -3.00
CA GLU A 40 22.22 18.50 -1.90
C GLU A 40 21.04 19.48 -1.74
N SER A 41 20.41 19.87 -2.85
CA SER A 41 19.32 20.86 -2.84
C SER A 41 17.93 20.24 -2.69
N ILE A 42 17.77 18.97 -3.06
CA ILE A 42 16.45 18.32 -3.10
C ILE A 42 15.74 18.31 -1.74
N GLY A 43 16.47 18.06 -0.64
CA GLY A 43 15.91 18.05 0.71
C GLY A 43 15.38 19.43 1.13
N ALA A 44 16.07 20.51 0.75
CA ALA A 44 15.59 21.86 1.02
C ALA A 44 14.26 22.12 0.29
N SER A 45 14.19 21.82 -1.00
CA SER A 45 12.98 22.00 -1.82
C SER A 45 11.81 21.11 -1.35
N ILE A 46 12.05 19.85 -0.96
CA ILE A 46 11.01 19.00 -0.38
C ILE A 46 10.48 19.62 0.93
N GLY A 47 11.36 20.17 1.76
CA GLY A 47 10.94 20.86 2.98
C GLY A 47 10.02 22.06 2.71
N GLU A 48 10.34 22.88 1.71
CA GLU A 48 9.50 24.03 1.28
C GLU A 48 8.13 23.59 0.75
N LEU A 49 8.02 22.37 0.23
CA LEU A 49 6.77 21.78 -0.26
C LEU A 49 5.89 21.17 0.85
N GLY A 50 6.16 21.51 2.12
CA GLY A 50 5.29 21.17 3.25
C GLY A 50 5.79 20.04 4.14
N TYR A 51 7.04 19.59 3.95
CA TYR A 51 7.65 18.51 4.74
C TYR A 51 8.66 18.99 5.79
N ARG A 52 8.92 20.31 5.88
CA ARG A 52 9.94 20.88 6.79
C ARG A 52 9.77 20.42 8.24
N ASN A 53 8.54 20.46 8.76
CA ASN A 53 8.27 20.15 10.16
C ASN A 53 8.76 18.76 10.56
N GLU A 54 8.43 17.73 9.78
CA GLU A 54 8.92 16.38 10.03
C GLU A 54 10.42 16.24 9.74
N MET A 55 10.94 16.90 8.70
CA MET A 55 12.38 16.85 8.40
C MET A 55 13.22 17.36 9.56
N ASP A 56 12.84 18.47 10.17
CA ASP A 56 13.59 19.09 11.25
C ASP A 56 13.70 18.16 12.48
N ILE A 57 12.71 17.29 12.72
CA ILE A 57 12.74 16.26 13.78
C ILE A 57 13.91 15.28 13.59
N TYR A 58 14.15 14.84 12.36
CA TYR A 58 15.14 13.79 12.05
C TYR A 58 16.56 14.30 11.84
N THR A 59 16.76 15.60 11.59
CA THR A 59 18.08 16.19 11.28
C THR A 59 19.14 15.98 12.37
N SER A 60 18.75 15.68 13.60
CA SER A 60 19.68 15.47 14.72
C SER A 60 20.38 14.11 14.71
N ARG A 61 19.72 13.06 14.19
CA ARG A 61 20.22 11.67 14.17
C ARG A 61 20.44 11.10 12.78
N MET A 62 19.74 11.63 11.79
CA MET A 62 19.74 11.13 10.42
C MET A 62 20.22 12.23 9.47
N SER A 63 20.76 11.83 8.32
CA SER A 63 21.21 12.76 7.30
C SER A 63 20.83 12.28 5.89
N GLY A 64 20.93 13.18 4.91
CA GLY A 64 20.73 12.87 3.50
C GLY A 64 19.38 12.20 3.23
N ALA A 65 19.42 11.14 2.41
CA ALA A 65 18.22 10.43 1.97
C ALA A 65 17.44 9.80 3.12
N ASP A 66 18.11 9.23 4.11
CA ASP A 66 17.44 8.53 5.22
C ASP A 66 16.58 9.48 6.04
N ALA A 67 17.10 10.68 6.36
CA ALA A 67 16.35 11.69 7.11
C ALA A 67 15.10 12.15 6.36
N VAL A 68 15.22 12.37 5.04
CA VAL A 68 14.09 12.77 4.20
C VAL A 68 13.06 11.66 4.13
N GLU A 69 13.47 10.41 3.91
CA GLU A 69 12.53 9.29 3.85
C GLU A 69 11.77 9.07 5.17
N ALA A 70 12.47 9.13 6.30
CA ALA A 70 11.84 9.05 7.62
C ALA A 70 10.80 10.16 7.83
N ALA A 71 11.15 11.39 7.43
CA ALA A 71 10.25 12.53 7.48
C ALA A 71 9.01 12.36 6.58
N LEU A 72 9.19 11.84 5.37
CA LEU A 72 8.08 11.58 4.44
C LEU A 72 7.09 10.56 5.03
N VAL A 73 7.60 9.46 5.60
CA VAL A 73 6.76 8.43 6.23
C VAL A 73 6.05 8.98 7.48
N HIS A 74 6.74 9.76 8.31
CA HIS A 74 6.12 10.43 9.47
C HIS A 74 5.02 11.40 9.02
N ASN A 75 5.26 12.20 7.98
CA ASN A 75 4.25 13.11 7.44
C ASN A 75 3.01 12.36 6.92
N LEU A 76 3.19 11.19 6.30
CA LEU A 76 2.07 10.34 5.90
C LEU A 76 1.25 9.91 7.10
N ASP A 77 1.88 9.37 8.15
CA ASP A 77 1.18 8.90 9.35
C ASP A 77 0.38 10.04 10.03
N ASN A 78 0.95 11.24 10.08
CA ASN A 78 0.27 12.44 10.60
C ASN A 78 -0.93 12.83 9.73
N ASP A 79 -0.77 12.86 8.40
CA ASP A 79 -1.83 13.24 7.47
C ASP A 79 -2.98 12.22 7.49
N LEU A 80 -2.69 10.91 7.49
CA LEU A 80 -3.70 9.86 7.61
C LEU A 80 -4.47 9.95 8.94
N SER A 81 -3.76 10.22 10.04
CA SER A 81 -4.38 10.43 11.35
C SER A 81 -5.32 11.65 11.34
N GLU A 82 -4.93 12.73 10.67
CA GLU A 82 -5.77 13.91 10.54
C GLU A 82 -7.02 13.64 9.69
N ILE A 83 -6.90 12.87 8.61
CA ILE A 83 -8.03 12.43 7.79
C ILE A 83 -9.06 11.68 8.63
N LEU A 84 -8.63 10.69 9.41
CA LEU A 84 -9.53 9.95 10.30
C LEU A 84 -10.17 10.83 11.37
N ARG A 85 -9.47 11.87 11.84
CA ARG A 85 -9.98 12.79 12.85
C ARG A 85 -11.17 13.58 12.34
N PHE A 86 -11.15 14.02 11.08
CA PHE A 86 -12.25 14.80 10.52
C PHE A 86 -13.35 13.96 9.84
N CYS A 87 -13.12 12.68 9.51
CA CYS A 87 -14.19 11.81 9.02
C CYS A 87 -15.12 11.36 10.16
N GLN A 88 -16.44 11.31 9.92
CA GLN A 88 -17.44 10.95 10.92
C GLN A 88 -18.42 9.87 10.42
N GLY A 89 -18.98 9.09 11.34
CA GLY A 89 -20.02 8.10 11.06
C GLY A 89 -19.60 7.04 10.03
N PRO A 90 -20.50 6.62 9.13
CA PRO A 90 -20.20 5.61 8.11
C PRO A 90 -19.02 5.97 7.19
N LEU A 91 -18.82 7.27 6.89
CA LEU A 91 -17.67 7.71 6.10
C LEU A 91 -16.35 7.34 6.78
N LYS A 92 -16.25 7.55 8.10
CA LYS A 92 -15.03 7.20 8.86
C LYS A 92 -14.72 5.72 8.74
N SER A 93 -15.75 4.87 8.77
CA SER A 93 -15.61 3.40 8.65
C SER A 93 -15.13 2.99 7.25
N ILE A 94 -15.60 3.66 6.20
CA ILE A 94 -15.15 3.42 4.82
C ILE A 94 -13.71 3.88 4.63
N VAL A 95 -13.38 5.09 5.09
CA VAL A 95 -12.04 5.67 4.94
C VAL A 95 -11.00 4.91 5.78
N SER A 96 -11.39 4.40 6.95
CA SER A 96 -10.48 3.61 7.78
C SER A 96 -9.98 2.34 7.11
N ILE A 97 -10.71 1.75 6.16
CA ILE A 97 -10.20 0.62 5.37
C ILE A 97 -8.86 0.98 4.73
N TYR A 98 -8.77 2.14 4.08
CA TYR A 98 -7.56 2.55 3.35
C TYR A 98 -6.42 2.96 4.27
N ILE A 99 -6.73 3.37 5.50
CA ILE A 99 -5.74 3.79 6.49
C ILE A 99 -5.25 2.61 7.33
N GLU A 100 -6.12 1.64 7.63
CA GLU A 100 -5.75 0.42 8.34
C GLU A 100 -4.75 -0.44 7.57
N ARG A 101 -4.73 -0.34 6.24
CA ARG A 101 -3.72 -1.02 5.38
C ARG A 101 -2.30 -0.78 5.90
N PHE A 102 -1.98 0.44 6.33
CA PHE A 102 -0.66 0.77 6.87
C PHE A 102 -0.38 0.06 8.20
N SER A 103 -1.40 -0.20 9.02
CA SER A 103 -1.24 -1.01 10.24
C SER A 103 -0.99 -2.47 9.92
N TYR A 104 -1.64 -3.04 8.89
CA TYR A 104 -1.33 -4.38 8.41
C TYR A 104 0.10 -4.47 7.86
N GLU A 105 0.56 -3.48 7.09
CA GLU A 105 1.95 -3.43 6.61
C GLU A 105 2.97 -3.26 7.75
N LYS A 106 2.66 -2.45 8.76
CA LYS A 106 3.51 -2.35 9.97
C LYS A 106 3.56 -3.68 10.73
N ALA A 107 2.44 -4.41 10.85
CA ALA A 107 2.41 -5.74 11.45
C ALA A 107 3.31 -6.73 10.69
N LYS A 108 3.21 -6.78 9.35
CA LYS A 108 4.11 -7.62 8.53
C LYS A 108 5.57 -7.20 8.68
N THR A 109 5.83 -5.90 8.75
CA THR A 109 7.18 -5.35 8.95
C THR A 109 7.78 -5.82 10.29
N VAL A 110 7.00 -5.82 11.36
CA VAL A 110 7.42 -6.38 12.67
C VAL A 110 7.72 -7.87 12.55
N LEU A 111 6.82 -8.66 11.96
CA LEU A 111 7.04 -10.11 11.80
C LEU A 111 8.31 -10.42 10.98
N ARG A 112 8.54 -9.69 9.88
CA ARG A 112 9.76 -9.79 9.07
C ARG A 112 11.01 -9.39 9.83
N SER A 113 10.94 -8.34 10.65
CA SER A 113 12.09 -7.83 11.41
C SER A 113 12.53 -8.83 12.49
N VAL A 114 11.57 -9.42 13.21
CA VAL A 114 11.83 -10.46 14.21
C VAL A 114 12.34 -11.73 13.53
N ASN A 115 11.69 -12.18 12.44
CA ASN A 115 12.13 -13.36 11.69
C ASN A 115 13.56 -13.20 11.10
N GLY A 116 13.91 -11.99 10.69
CA GLY A 116 15.22 -11.67 10.12
C GLY A 116 16.31 -11.40 11.16
N GLY A 117 15.98 -11.32 12.46
CA GLY A 117 16.92 -10.97 13.52
C GLY A 117 17.53 -9.57 13.35
N CYS A 118 16.76 -8.61 12.82
CA CYS A 118 17.22 -7.24 12.66
C CYS A 118 17.53 -6.60 14.03
N SER A 119 18.65 -5.88 14.15
CA SER A 119 19.00 -5.15 15.37
C SER A 119 18.03 -4.00 15.63
N ASP A 120 17.76 -3.71 16.91
CA ASP A 120 16.90 -2.60 17.34
C ASP A 120 17.32 -1.26 16.73
N GLU A 121 18.62 -0.97 16.64
CA GLU A 121 19.12 0.27 16.06
C GLU A 121 18.75 0.42 14.58
N LEU A 122 18.83 -0.68 13.81
CA LEU A 122 18.46 -0.69 12.40
C LEU A 122 16.96 -0.45 12.23
N ILE A 123 16.15 -1.10 13.08
CA ILE A 123 14.70 -0.98 13.03
C ILE A 123 14.29 0.46 13.38
N GLU A 124 14.84 1.02 14.45
CA GLU A 124 14.54 2.37 14.93
C GLU A 124 15.04 3.50 14.04
N SER A 125 16.05 3.26 13.20
CA SER A 125 16.62 4.29 12.34
C SER A 125 16.16 4.17 10.89
N GLN A 126 15.83 2.99 10.39
CA GLN A 126 15.55 2.79 8.96
C GLN A 126 14.15 2.22 8.66
N ILE A 127 13.57 1.44 9.56
CA ILE A 127 12.32 0.69 9.27
C ILE A 127 11.12 1.37 9.94
N LEU A 128 11.23 1.64 11.24
CA LEU A 128 10.23 2.27 12.09
C LEU A 128 10.90 3.41 12.87
N PRO A 129 11.14 4.57 12.23
CA PRO A 129 11.82 5.69 12.88
C PRO A 129 11.21 6.05 14.24
N SER A 130 12.03 6.01 15.30
CA SER A 130 11.59 6.13 16.70
C SER A 130 10.94 7.47 17.05
N GLU A 131 11.27 8.52 16.32
CA GLU A 131 10.78 9.88 16.50
C GLU A 131 9.32 10.03 16.04
N ASN A 132 8.80 9.09 15.25
CA ASN A 132 7.39 9.03 14.90
C ASN A 132 6.62 8.30 16.01
N PRO A 133 5.75 8.98 16.78
CA PRO A 133 5.07 8.38 17.92
C PRO A 133 4.18 7.19 17.56
N THR A 134 3.71 7.11 16.31
CA THR A 134 2.88 5.97 15.85
C THR A 134 3.67 4.67 15.74
N ASN A 135 5.01 4.73 15.74
CA ASN A 135 5.89 3.59 15.70
C ASN A 135 6.15 2.97 17.08
N ALA A 136 5.86 3.69 18.18
CA ALA A 136 6.22 3.27 19.54
C ALA A 136 5.69 1.88 19.92
N VAL A 137 4.43 1.57 19.59
CA VAL A 137 3.82 0.25 19.89
C VAL A 137 4.49 -0.87 19.09
N TRP A 138 4.88 -0.60 17.84
CA TRP A 138 5.53 -1.59 16.99
C TRP A 138 6.97 -1.85 17.41
N LEU A 139 7.70 -0.80 17.80
CA LEU A 139 9.04 -0.90 18.37
C LEU A 139 9.04 -1.67 19.69
N ASP A 140 8.05 -1.43 20.55
CA ASP A 140 7.90 -2.16 21.81
C ASP A 140 7.71 -3.67 21.58
N ILE A 141 6.94 -4.06 20.56
CA ILE A 141 6.78 -5.48 20.22
C ILE A 141 8.11 -6.07 19.77
N VAL A 142 8.80 -5.42 18.82
CA VAL A 142 10.09 -5.90 18.30
C VAL A 142 11.11 -6.12 19.43
N ARG A 143 11.29 -5.13 20.31
CA ARG A 143 12.29 -5.18 21.38
C ARG A 143 12.03 -6.26 22.43
N ASN A 144 10.77 -6.65 22.62
CA ASN A 144 10.35 -7.57 23.68
C ASN A 144 10.03 -8.99 23.17
N THR A 145 10.32 -9.30 21.90
CA THR A 145 10.01 -10.61 21.31
C THR A 145 11.20 -11.16 20.53
N GLU A 146 11.47 -12.45 20.66
CA GLU A 146 12.57 -13.14 19.97
C GLU A 146 12.06 -14.00 18.81
N THR A 147 10.80 -14.44 18.89
CA THR A 147 10.19 -15.31 17.87
C THR A 147 8.99 -14.67 17.18
N VAL A 148 8.74 -15.09 15.94
CA VAL A 148 7.57 -14.64 15.16
C VAL A 148 6.26 -14.97 15.88
N SER A 149 6.20 -16.09 16.60
CA SER A 149 5.04 -16.47 17.40
C SER A 149 4.81 -15.52 18.59
N GLU A 150 5.88 -15.13 19.30
CA GLU A 150 5.78 -14.14 20.38
C GLU A 150 5.32 -12.77 19.86
N ALA A 151 5.87 -12.33 18.73
CA ALA A 151 5.45 -11.09 18.08
C ALA A 151 3.97 -11.12 17.67
N ALA A 152 3.49 -12.25 17.12
CA ALA A 152 2.08 -12.46 16.81
C ALA A 152 1.19 -12.39 18.06
N ASN A 153 1.63 -13.04 19.16
CA ASN A 153 0.91 -13.04 20.45
C ASN A 153 0.85 -11.64 21.08
N ALA A 154 1.93 -10.86 20.98
CA ALA A 154 1.97 -9.47 21.46
C ALA A 154 0.94 -8.58 20.73
N MET A 155 0.56 -8.94 19.50
CA MET A 155 -0.46 -8.24 18.72
C MET A 155 -1.90 -8.71 18.98
N ALA A 156 -2.13 -9.75 19.80
CA ALA A 156 -3.43 -10.44 19.93
C ALA A 156 -4.61 -9.53 20.31
N GLY A 157 -4.36 -8.39 20.98
CA GLY A 157 -5.40 -7.40 21.32
C GLY A 157 -5.96 -6.61 20.13
N THR A 158 -5.33 -6.71 18.96
CA THR A 158 -5.68 -5.97 17.74
C THR A 158 -6.58 -6.79 16.82
N GLN A 159 -6.97 -6.25 15.66
CA GLN A 159 -7.73 -7.04 14.68
C GLN A 159 -6.86 -7.97 13.84
N TRP A 160 -5.61 -7.60 13.57
CA TRP A 160 -4.66 -8.41 12.83
C TRP A 160 -4.06 -9.50 13.72
N GLY A 161 -3.73 -9.21 14.97
CA GLY A 161 -3.23 -10.24 15.89
C GLY A 161 -4.28 -11.31 16.19
N ARG A 162 -5.57 -10.95 16.28
CA ARG A 162 -6.65 -11.94 16.36
C ARG A 162 -6.74 -12.88 15.16
N GLU A 163 -6.30 -12.43 13.98
CA GLU A 163 -6.21 -13.33 12.83
C GLU A 163 -5.03 -14.29 12.98
N LEU A 164 -3.88 -13.76 13.37
CA LEU A 164 -2.68 -14.57 13.61
C LEU A 164 -2.91 -15.64 14.69
N SER A 165 -3.64 -15.32 15.76
CA SER A 165 -3.97 -16.29 16.81
C SER A 165 -4.80 -17.47 16.33
N LYS A 166 -5.48 -17.37 15.17
CA LYS A 166 -6.20 -18.53 14.59
C LYS A 166 -5.25 -19.57 13.99
N LEU A 167 -4.00 -19.19 13.74
CA LEU A 167 -2.95 -20.05 13.23
C LEU A 167 -2.08 -20.63 14.35
N GLU A 168 -2.32 -20.26 15.61
CA GLU A 168 -1.61 -20.83 16.75
C GLU A 168 -1.80 -22.35 16.80
N GLY A 169 -0.70 -23.09 16.94
CA GLY A 169 -0.68 -24.56 17.01
C GLY A 169 -0.47 -25.30 15.68
N SER A 170 -0.36 -24.58 14.55
CA SER A 170 -0.01 -25.18 13.26
C SER A 170 1.42 -24.86 12.78
N ASP A 171 2.26 -24.28 13.65
CA ASP A 171 3.61 -23.75 13.34
C ASP A 171 3.66 -23.04 11.96
N PRO A 172 2.80 -22.01 11.75
CA PRO A 172 2.67 -21.36 10.46
C PRO A 172 3.97 -20.66 10.06
N SER A 173 4.32 -20.77 8.79
CA SER A 173 5.40 -20.00 8.19
C SER A 173 5.08 -18.50 8.17
N LEU A 174 6.12 -17.66 8.09
CA LEU A 174 5.96 -16.20 7.95
C LEU A 174 5.06 -15.83 6.76
N GLU A 175 5.20 -16.55 5.65
CA GLU A 175 4.39 -16.36 4.45
C GLU A 175 2.90 -16.63 4.71
N GLU A 176 2.57 -17.72 5.40
CA GLU A 176 1.18 -18.05 5.77
C GLU A 176 0.57 -17.01 6.72
N MET A 177 1.37 -16.47 7.64
CA MET A 177 0.95 -15.37 8.51
C MET A 177 0.67 -14.09 7.70
N GLU A 178 1.56 -13.71 6.78
CA GLU A 178 1.38 -12.53 5.92
C GLU A 178 0.15 -12.66 5.00
N ASP A 179 -0.06 -13.85 4.44
CA ASP A 179 -1.24 -14.17 3.62
C ASP A 179 -2.53 -14.07 4.44
N ALA A 180 -2.53 -14.57 5.68
CA ALA A 180 -3.68 -14.46 6.57
C ALA A 180 -4.01 -13.00 6.88
N LEU A 181 -2.99 -12.16 7.10
CA LEU A 181 -3.16 -10.72 7.28
C LEU A 181 -3.79 -10.06 6.04
N ASP A 182 -3.33 -10.39 4.83
CA ASP A 182 -3.90 -9.87 3.58
C ASP A 182 -5.35 -10.32 3.37
N ARG A 183 -5.64 -11.61 3.57
CA ARG A 183 -7.00 -12.16 3.47
C ARG A 183 -7.94 -11.46 4.44
N GLN A 184 -7.52 -11.27 5.69
CA GLN A 184 -8.34 -10.63 6.71
C GLN A 184 -8.58 -9.14 6.42
N TYR A 185 -7.55 -8.42 5.94
CA TYR A 185 -7.70 -7.03 5.49
C TYR A 185 -8.77 -6.92 4.39
N TYR A 186 -8.67 -7.72 3.33
CA TYR A 186 -9.62 -7.67 2.21
C TYR A 186 -11.01 -8.19 2.58
N ALA A 187 -11.12 -9.20 3.44
CA ALA A 187 -12.40 -9.67 3.97
C ALA A 187 -13.14 -8.55 4.72
N ASN A 188 -12.45 -7.85 5.62
CA ASN A 188 -12.99 -6.70 6.35
C ASN A 188 -13.34 -5.54 5.40
N ALA A 189 -12.49 -5.24 4.41
CA ALA A 189 -12.76 -4.23 3.39
C ALA A 189 -14.06 -4.53 2.62
N LEU A 190 -14.24 -5.78 2.19
CA LEU A 190 -15.45 -6.22 1.49
C LEU A 190 -16.69 -6.14 2.39
N GLU A 191 -16.58 -6.54 3.65
CA GLU A 191 -17.68 -6.46 4.62
C GLU A 191 -18.16 -5.02 4.80
N VAL A 192 -17.24 -4.07 5.08
CA VAL A 192 -17.57 -2.65 5.22
C VAL A 192 -18.17 -2.10 3.92
N SER A 193 -17.66 -2.54 2.77
CA SER A 193 -18.19 -2.11 1.46
C SER A 193 -19.61 -2.61 1.14
N ARG A 194 -20.12 -3.61 1.85
CA ARG A 194 -21.50 -4.14 1.74
C ARG A 194 -22.47 -3.46 2.71
N GLY A 195 -21.98 -2.62 3.62
CA GLY A 195 -22.81 -1.88 4.56
C GLY A 195 -23.85 -1.00 3.86
N LYS A 196 -24.98 -0.73 4.51
CA LYS A 196 -26.11 0.02 3.93
C LYS A 196 -25.72 1.42 3.44
N ASP A 197 -24.73 2.04 4.06
CA ASP A 197 -24.24 3.39 3.73
C ASP A 197 -23.09 3.39 2.69
N SER A 198 -22.75 2.22 2.14
CA SER A 198 -21.68 2.06 1.15
C SER A 198 -22.19 2.16 -0.29
N ASN A 199 -21.27 2.43 -1.22
CA ASN A 199 -21.56 2.56 -2.66
C ASN A 199 -21.15 1.27 -3.39
N ILE A 200 -22.00 0.77 -4.30
CA ILE A 200 -21.69 -0.40 -5.14
C ILE A 200 -20.38 -0.24 -5.93
N GLN A 201 -20.02 0.99 -6.29
CA GLN A 201 -18.76 1.30 -6.97
C GLN A 201 -17.54 1.10 -6.06
N LEU A 202 -17.68 1.32 -4.74
CA LEU A 202 -16.59 1.06 -3.79
C LEU A 202 -16.32 -0.43 -3.68
N MET A 203 -17.39 -1.22 -3.56
CA MET A 203 -17.29 -2.68 -3.57
C MET A 203 -16.64 -3.17 -4.87
N LYS A 204 -17.08 -2.66 -6.03
CA LYS A 204 -16.45 -2.98 -7.33
C LYS A 204 -14.96 -2.63 -7.35
N TYR A 205 -14.58 -1.49 -6.80
CA TYR A 205 -13.18 -1.05 -6.73
C TYR A 205 -12.33 -1.96 -5.85
N ILE A 206 -12.79 -2.30 -4.64
CA ILE A 206 -12.08 -3.23 -3.74
C ILE A 206 -11.90 -4.60 -4.39
N ARG A 207 -12.93 -5.10 -5.10
CA ARG A 207 -12.83 -6.38 -5.82
C ARG A 207 -11.81 -6.32 -6.97
N THR A 208 -11.75 -5.20 -7.69
CA THR A 208 -10.70 -4.97 -8.70
C THR A 208 -9.31 -4.89 -8.06
N GLU A 209 -9.19 -4.28 -6.87
CA GLU A 209 -7.93 -4.25 -6.12
C GLU A 209 -7.45 -5.66 -5.74
N ILE A 210 -8.38 -6.52 -5.29
CA ILE A 210 -8.12 -7.95 -5.02
C ILE A 210 -7.65 -8.66 -6.29
N ASP A 211 -8.32 -8.46 -7.43
CA ASP A 211 -7.91 -9.06 -8.70
C ASP A 211 -6.50 -8.62 -9.08
N HIS A 212 -6.19 -7.33 -9.00
CA HIS A 212 -4.86 -6.80 -9.32
C HIS A 212 -3.79 -7.39 -8.38
N ARG A 213 -4.09 -7.52 -7.09
CA ARG A 213 -3.20 -8.16 -6.11
C ARG A 213 -2.94 -9.62 -6.45
N ASN A 214 -4.00 -10.37 -6.77
CA ASN A 214 -3.87 -11.76 -7.18
C ASN A 214 -3.06 -11.87 -8.48
N ILE A 215 -3.31 -11.04 -9.49
CA ILE A 215 -2.57 -11.06 -10.76
C ILE A 215 -1.07 -10.88 -10.51
N ILE A 216 -0.66 -9.82 -9.79
CA ILE A 216 0.76 -9.59 -9.53
C ILE A 216 1.39 -10.70 -8.68
N ASN A 217 0.65 -11.25 -7.71
CA ASN A 217 1.10 -12.38 -6.91
C ASN A 217 1.30 -13.63 -7.77
N GLN A 218 0.37 -13.95 -8.68
CA GLN A 218 0.49 -15.08 -9.61
C GLN A 218 1.73 -14.95 -10.52
N PHE A 219 2.00 -13.75 -11.05
CA PHE A 219 3.22 -13.50 -11.83
C PHE A 219 4.50 -13.63 -10.99
N ARG A 220 4.48 -13.15 -9.74
CA ARG A 220 5.60 -13.25 -8.79
C ARG A 220 5.90 -14.69 -8.41
N GLU A 221 4.88 -15.40 -7.96
CA GLU A 221 4.96 -16.80 -7.53
C GLU A 221 5.43 -17.71 -8.67
N LEU A 222 4.97 -17.45 -9.90
CA LEU A 222 5.44 -18.16 -11.08
C LEU A 222 6.94 -17.95 -11.32
N ARG A 223 7.45 -16.71 -11.21
CA ARG A 223 8.90 -16.43 -11.31
C ARG A 223 9.71 -17.05 -10.17
N GLN A 224 9.12 -17.20 -9.00
CA GLN A 224 9.72 -17.84 -7.83
C GLN A 224 9.64 -19.37 -7.88
N ASN A 225 9.05 -19.95 -8.93
CA ASN A 225 8.83 -21.40 -9.09
C ASN A 225 8.01 -22.02 -7.94
N ILE A 226 7.06 -21.25 -7.37
CA ILE A 226 6.12 -21.76 -6.36
C ILE A 226 5.17 -22.75 -7.03
N SER A 227 4.88 -23.88 -6.35
CA SER A 227 4.04 -24.94 -6.94
C SER A 227 2.62 -24.45 -7.22
N PRO A 228 1.96 -24.97 -8.27
CA PRO A 228 0.57 -24.61 -8.60
C PRO A 228 -0.42 -24.77 -7.44
N GLU A 229 -0.21 -25.78 -6.59
CA GLU A 229 -1.04 -26.05 -5.41
C GLU A 229 -0.92 -24.92 -4.38
N LYS A 230 0.31 -24.49 -4.08
CA LYS A 230 0.57 -23.41 -3.13
C LYS A 230 0.08 -22.07 -3.66
N ARG A 231 0.31 -21.78 -4.95
CA ARG A 231 -0.24 -20.60 -5.66
C ARG A 231 -1.75 -20.52 -5.56
N SER A 232 -2.43 -21.67 -5.68
CA SER A 232 -3.89 -21.74 -5.57
C SER A 232 -4.39 -21.42 -4.16
N GLN A 233 -3.63 -21.77 -3.13
CA GLN A 233 -3.96 -21.48 -1.72
C GLN A 233 -3.74 -20.00 -1.37
N MET A 234 -2.83 -19.31 -2.06
CA MET A 234 -2.50 -17.89 -1.86
C MET A 234 -3.51 -16.92 -2.47
N ILE A 235 -4.46 -17.41 -3.27
CA ILE A 235 -5.47 -16.56 -3.89
C ILE A 235 -6.32 -15.86 -2.83
N ILE A 236 -6.33 -14.53 -2.86
CA ILE A 236 -7.21 -13.71 -2.04
C ILE A 236 -8.62 -13.78 -2.63
N SER A 237 -9.55 -14.27 -1.82
CA SER A 237 -10.96 -14.43 -2.23
C SER A 237 -11.70 -13.10 -2.35
N GLY A 238 -12.74 -13.08 -3.19
CA GLY A 238 -13.66 -11.95 -3.29
C GLY A 238 -13.42 -11.01 -4.47
N GLY A 239 -12.43 -11.29 -5.32
CA GLY A 239 -12.20 -10.59 -6.59
C GLY A 239 -13.38 -10.61 -7.57
N ARG A 240 -13.26 -9.91 -8.70
CA ARG A 240 -14.24 -9.94 -9.79
C ARG A 240 -13.97 -11.08 -10.76
N ILE A 241 -12.70 -11.41 -10.99
CA ILE A 241 -12.32 -12.56 -11.82
C ILE A 241 -12.83 -13.83 -11.11
N GLN A 242 -13.45 -14.74 -11.86
CA GLN A 242 -14.02 -15.95 -11.27
C GLN A 242 -12.91 -16.79 -10.62
N ASN A 243 -13.22 -17.38 -9.46
CA ASN A 243 -12.27 -18.23 -8.74
C ASN A 243 -11.78 -19.40 -9.61
N SER A 244 -12.63 -19.95 -10.47
CA SER A 244 -12.24 -21.00 -11.42
C SER A 244 -11.15 -20.54 -12.40
N ILE A 245 -11.19 -19.28 -12.85
CA ILE A 245 -10.15 -18.72 -13.73
C ILE A 245 -8.86 -18.49 -12.95
N MET A 246 -8.94 -17.97 -11.72
CA MET A 246 -7.75 -17.78 -10.87
C MET A 246 -7.06 -19.11 -10.49
N LEU A 247 -7.85 -20.16 -10.22
CA LEU A 247 -7.32 -21.51 -10.01
C LEU A 247 -6.66 -22.06 -11.26
N GLN A 248 -7.23 -21.85 -12.45
CA GLN A 248 -6.58 -22.23 -13.71
C GLN A 248 -5.28 -21.42 -13.93
N ALA A 249 -5.29 -20.13 -13.62
CA ALA A 249 -4.12 -19.26 -13.72
C ALA A 249 -2.97 -19.74 -12.82
N SER A 250 -3.30 -20.29 -11.64
CA SER A 250 -2.32 -20.92 -10.74
C SER A 250 -1.62 -22.14 -11.34
N GLN A 251 -2.25 -22.81 -12.31
CA GLN A 251 -1.68 -23.95 -13.04
C GLN A 251 -0.80 -23.55 -14.22
N ALA A 252 -0.75 -22.26 -14.58
CA ALA A 252 0.09 -21.78 -15.68
C ALA A 252 1.57 -21.96 -15.33
N THR A 253 2.35 -22.48 -16.29
CA THR A 253 3.80 -22.69 -16.19
C THR A 253 4.62 -21.60 -16.90
N THR A 254 3.98 -20.72 -17.66
CA THR A 254 4.62 -19.56 -18.31
C THR A 254 3.80 -18.29 -18.14
N GLN A 255 4.45 -17.14 -18.29
CA GLN A 255 3.80 -15.82 -18.16
C GLN A 255 2.73 -15.59 -19.25
N GLU A 256 2.97 -16.11 -20.46
CA GLU A 256 2.03 -16.04 -21.58
C GLU A 256 0.81 -16.90 -21.31
N ALA A 257 1.00 -18.15 -20.87
CA ALA A 257 -0.09 -19.03 -20.50
C ALA A 257 -0.93 -18.46 -19.35
N LEU A 258 -0.28 -17.81 -18.38
CA LEU A 258 -0.94 -17.10 -17.30
C LEU A 258 -1.83 -15.97 -17.84
N LEU A 259 -1.29 -15.13 -18.72
CA LEU A 259 -2.04 -14.03 -19.34
C LEU A 259 -3.22 -14.54 -20.18
N ASP A 260 -3.01 -15.57 -20.98
CA ASP A 260 -4.06 -16.16 -21.83
C ASP A 260 -5.22 -16.75 -21.03
N ILE A 261 -4.96 -17.27 -19.83
CA ILE A 261 -6.02 -17.71 -18.91
C ILE A 261 -6.77 -16.52 -18.33
N LEU A 262 -6.07 -15.47 -17.91
CA LEU A 262 -6.69 -14.25 -17.36
C LEU A 262 -7.61 -13.57 -18.38
N ARG A 263 -7.21 -13.54 -19.66
CA ARG A 263 -7.99 -13.01 -20.81
C ARG A 263 -9.37 -13.65 -20.99
N ARG A 264 -9.60 -14.85 -20.43
CA ARG A 264 -10.91 -15.52 -20.47
C ARG A 264 -11.94 -14.82 -19.58
N SER A 265 -11.51 -13.98 -18.63
CA SER A 265 -12.43 -13.26 -17.76
C SER A 265 -12.83 -11.92 -18.36
N ILE A 266 -14.14 -11.67 -18.45
CA ILE A 266 -14.67 -10.35 -18.86
C ILE A 266 -14.33 -9.21 -17.89
N TYR A 267 -13.80 -9.53 -16.70
CA TYR A 267 -13.38 -8.57 -15.69
C TYR A 267 -11.88 -8.31 -15.71
N PHE A 268 -11.12 -9.05 -16.51
CA PHE A 268 -9.71 -8.80 -16.74
C PHE A 268 -9.58 -7.73 -17.83
N ASP A 269 -8.93 -6.63 -17.47
CA ASP A 269 -8.61 -5.55 -18.39
C ASP A 269 -7.23 -5.85 -19.00
N ASP A 270 -7.21 -6.35 -20.24
CA ASP A 270 -6.02 -6.81 -20.95
C ASP A 270 -5.13 -5.66 -21.48
N ASP A 271 -5.65 -4.43 -21.54
CA ASP A 271 -4.96 -3.30 -22.18
C ASP A 271 -3.55 -3.07 -21.61
N GLY A 272 -2.53 -2.98 -22.46
CA GLY A 272 -1.13 -2.79 -22.05
C GLY A 272 -0.40 -4.00 -21.44
N PHE A 273 -1.04 -5.16 -21.24
CA PHE A 273 -0.36 -6.32 -20.64
C PHE A 273 0.73 -6.93 -21.53
N ASP A 274 0.52 -7.00 -22.85
CA ASP A 274 1.53 -7.53 -23.77
C ASP A 274 2.83 -6.73 -23.71
N GLU A 275 2.72 -5.39 -23.76
CA GLU A 275 3.84 -4.45 -23.65
C GLU A 275 4.54 -4.59 -22.29
N ALA A 276 3.76 -4.63 -21.20
CA ALA A 276 4.29 -4.80 -19.86
C ALA A 276 5.01 -6.14 -19.67
N ILE A 277 4.54 -7.24 -20.26
CA ILE A 277 5.24 -8.54 -20.20
C ILE A 277 6.54 -8.50 -21.00
N VAL A 278 6.55 -7.89 -22.19
CA VAL A 278 7.77 -7.75 -23.00
C VAL A 278 8.81 -6.93 -22.22
N GLU A 279 8.42 -5.78 -21.66
CA GLU A 279 9.32 -4.95 -20.87
C GLU A 279 9.76 -5.65 -19.57
N SER A 280 8.88 -6.40 -18.93
CA SER A 280 9.17 -7.19 -17.74
C SER A 280 10.23 -8.26 -18.00
N LYS A 281 10.29 -8.83 -19.21
CA LYS A 281 11.37 -9.73 -19.62
C LYS A 281 12.67 -8.99 -19.90
N ASN A 282 12.60 -7.84 -20.59
CA ASN A 282 13.78 -7.03 -20.92
C ASN A 282 14.48 -6.50 -19.66
N THR A 283 13.71 -6.04 -18.67
CA THR A 283 14.22 -5.51 -17.40
C THR A 283 14.48 -6.58 -16.35
N GLN A 284 14.07 -7.83 -16.61
CA GLN A 284 14.04 -8.92 -15.63
C GLN A 284 13.28 -8.56 -14.33
N SER A 285 12.39 -7.57 -14.36
CA SER A 285 11.59 -7.12 -13.22
C SER A 285 10.08 -7.28 -13.48
N LEU A 286 9.26 -7.37 -12.43
CA LEU A 286 7.79 -7.31 -12.54
C LEU A 286 7.25 -5.88 -12.45
N ASP A 287 8.13 -4.88 -12.31
CA ASP A 287 7.74 -3.48 -12.16
C ASP A 287 6.83 -2.97 -13.29
N PRO A 288 7.05 -3.31 -14.58
CA PRO A 288 6.14 -2.87 -15.64
C PRO A 288 4.70 -3.36 -15.44
N VAL A 289 4.54 -4.63 -15.03
CA VAL A 289 3.22 -5.22 -14.74
C VAL A 289 2.59 -4.58 -13.50
N ALA A 290 3.40 -4.34 -12.45
CA ALA A 290 2.94 -3.68 -11.22
C ALA A 290 2.52 -2.22 -11.46
N SER A 291 3.28 -1.48 -12.26
CA SER A 291 3.00 -0.09 -12.65
C SER A 291 1.72 -0.02 -13.49
N LEU A 292 1.57 -0.89 -14.50
CA LEU A 292 0.34 -0.99 -15.30
C LEU A 292 -0.90 -1.17 -14.43
N LEU A 293 -0.87 -2.15 -13.52
CA LEU A 293 -1.98 -2.43 -12.60
C LEU A 293 -2.27 -1.25 -11.66
N THR A 294 -1.23 -0.54 -11.23
CA THR A 294 -1.33 0.66 -10.38
C THR A 294 -1.95 1.83 -11.14
N HIS A 295 -1.52 2.09 -12.38
CA HIS A 295 -2.07 3.12 -13.27
C HIS A 295 -3.55 2.88 -13.58
N LYS A 296 -3.92 1.63 -13.89
CA LYS A 296 -5.33 1.25 -14.10
C LYS A 296 -6.16 1.54 -12.84
N ARG A 297 -5.66 1.15 -11.67
CA ARG A 297 -6.35 1.40 -10.39
C ARG A 297 -6.49 2.90 -10.09
N HIS A 298 -5.46 3.70 -10.31
CA HIS A 298 -5.51 5.15 -10.15
C HIS A 298 -6.50 5.81 -11.12
N SER A 299 -6.54 5.36 -12.37
CA SER A 299 -7.48 5.86 -13.38
C SER A 299 -8.93 5.60 -13.00
N ILE A 300 -9.24 4.39 -12.50
CA ILE A 300 -10.58 4.07 -11.98
C ILE A 300 -10.94 4.99 -10.82
N LEU A 301 -10.04 5.15 -9.84
CA LEU A 301 -10.30 5.95 -8.65
C LEU A 301 -10.47 7.44 -8.98
N LYS A 302 -9.63 7.99 -9.88
CA LYS A 302 -9.74 9.36 -10.40
C LYS A 302 -11.11 9.60 -11.03
N ARG A 303 -11.56 8.68 -11.90
CA ARG A 303 -12.88 8.73 -12.52
C ARG A 303 -14.00 8.67 -11.47
N PHE A 304 -13.89 7.80 -10.47
CA PHE A 304 -14.91 7.69 -9.42
C PHE A 304 -14.99 8.93 -8.54
N ALA A 305 -13.85 9.52 -8.17
CA ALA A 305 -13.79 10.76 -7.41
C ALA A 305 -14.39 11.94 -8.19
N TYR A 306 -14.17 11.99 -9.51
CA TYR A 306 -14.75 13.01 -10.39
C TYR A 306 -16.26 12.86 -10.55
N LEU A 307 -16.74 11.65 -10.86
CA LEU A 307 -18.17 11.38 -11.09
C LEU A 307 -19.00 11.42 -9.80
N ASN A 308 -18.37 11.20 -8.64
CA ASN A 308 -19.03 11.17 -7.34
C ASN A 308 -18.38 12.21 -6.39
N PRO A 309 -18.51 13.52 -6.68
CA PRO A 309 -17.79 14.56 -5.97
C PRO A 309 -18.23 14.74 -4.51
N VAL A 310 -19.39 14.21 -4.13
CA VAL A 310 -19.93 14.19 -2.77
C VAL A 310 -20.10 12.72 -2.36
N SER A 311 -18.99 12.08 -2.05
CA SER A 311 -18.93 10.66 -1.66
C SER A 311 -17.63 10.38 -0.87
N PRO A 312 -17.35 9.13 -0.48
CA PRO A 312 -16.04 8.77 0.06
C PRO A 312 -14.89 8.86 -0.96
N PHE A 313 -15.16 8.79 -2.27
CA PHE A 313 -14.13 8.68 -3.30
C PHE A 313 -13.13 9.85 -3.34
N PRO A 314 -13.52 11.13 -3.19
CA PRO A 314 -12.55 12.22 -3.06
C PRO A 314 -11.55 12.05 -1.92
N VAL A 315 -11.97 11.47 -0.79
CA VAL A 315 -11.09 11.22 0.36
C VAL A 315 -10.13 10.07 0.06
N ILE A 316 -10.65 8.95 -0.46
CA ILE A 316 -9.84 7.79 -0.86
C ILE A 316 -8.84 8.18 -1.94
N TYR A 317 -9.28 8.96 -2.94
CA TYR A 317 -8.41 9.44 -4.00
C TYR A 317 -7.31 10.35 -3.48
N TYR A 318 -7.61 11.23 -2.52
CA TYR A 318 -6.57 12.02 -1.87
C TYR A 318 -5.52 11.13 -1.17
N ILE A 319 -5.95 10.13 -0.39
CA ILE A 319 -5.04 9.20 0.30
C ILE A 319 -4.11 8.51 -0.70
N GLU A 320 -4.65 7.88 -1.74
CA GLU A 320 -3.83 7.17 -2.75
C GLU A 320 -2.88 8.14 -3.48
N ARG A 321 -3.30 9.38 -3.75
CA ARG A 321 -2.41 10.40 -4.36
C ARG A 321 -1.31 10.89 -3.42
N LYS A 322 -1.57 11.01 -2.12
CA LYS A 322 -0.55 11.36 -1.11
C LYS A 322 0.47 10.23 -0.97
N VAL A 323 0.03 8.97 -1.00
CA VAL A 323 0.91 7.80 -0.99
C VAL A 323 1.82 7.79 -2.22
N LEU A 324 1.24 8.02 -3.40
CA LEU A 324 1.99 8.10 -4.65
C LEU A 324 3.03 9.22 -4.64
N GLU A 325 2.66 10.41 -4.17
CA GLU A 325 3.60 11.52 -4.01
C GLU A 325 4.80 11.12 -3.14
N ILE A 326 4.53 10.49 -1.99
CA ILE A 326 5.59 10.06 -1.09
C ILE A 326 6.45 8.96 -1.71
N GLN A 327 5.85 8.00 -2.42
CA GLN A 327 6.61 6.96 -3.13
C GLN A 327 7.55 7.58 -4.17
N ASN A 328 7.06 8.52 -4.96
CA ASN A 328 7.86 9.26 -5.94
C ASN A 328 8.98 10.07 -5.28
N LEU A 329 8.70 10.77 -4.18
CA LEU A 329 9.72 11.53 -3.46
C LEU A 329 10.79 10.62 -2.86
N ARG A 330 10.41 9.47 -2.31
CA ARG A 330 11.35 8.46 -1.79
C ARG A 330 12.22 7.89 -2.90
N LEU A 331 11.60 7.47 -4.01
CA LEU A 331 12.32 7.00 -5.21
C LEU A 331 13.32 8.05 -5.68
N LEU A 332 12.88 9.30 -5.80
CA LEU A 332 13.70 10.40 -6.26
C LEU A 332 14.89 10.64 -5.34
N VAL A 333 14.66 10.76 -4.02
CA VAL A 333 15.71 11.06 -3.05
C VAL A 333 16.71 9.92 -2.94
N ARG A 334 16.24 8.67 -2.81
CA ARG A 334 17.12 7.49 -2.75
C ARG A 334 17.89 7.30 -4.03
N GLY A 335 17.20 7.41 -5.16
CA GLY A 335 17.78 7.25 -6.48
C GLY A 335 18.87 8.27 -6.77
N LYS A 336 18.65 9.54 -6.44
CA LYS A 336 19.67 10.59 -6.53
C LYS A 336 20.84 10.34 -5.58
N ALA A 337 20.59 9.86 -4.36
CA ALA A 337 21.65 9.54 -3.40
C ALA A 337 22.59 8.41 -3.86
N ILE A 338 22.07 7.44 -4.63
CA ILE A 338 22.89 6.36 -5.22
C ILE A 338 23.36 6.66 -6.66
N GLY A 339 23.08 7.86 -7.18
CA GLY A 339 23.57 8.31 -8.49
C GLY A 339 22.78 7.81 -9.70
N LEU A 340 21.50 7.43 -9.55
CA LEU A 340 20.64 7.12 -10.69
C LEU A 340 20.42 8.37 -11.55
N THR A 341 20.37 8.16 -12.87
CA THR A 341 20.11 9.24 -13.83
C THR A 341 18.66 9.69 -13.77
N SER A 342 18.40 10.92 -14.21
CA SER A 342 17.04 11.46 -14.23
C SER A 342 16.10 10.64 -15.11
N GLU A 343 16.59 10.10 -16.23
CA GLU A 343 15.80 9.27 -17.16
C GLU A 343 15.35 7.96 -16.50
N VAL A 344 16.24 7.31 -15.75
CA VAL A 344 15.90 6.08 -15.02
C VAL A 344 14.85 6.37 -13.95
N LEU A 345 15.01 7.49 -13.22
CA LEU A 345 14.06 7.87 -12.18
C LEU A 345 12.69 8.23 -12.76
N GLU A 346 12.64 9.01 -13.84
CA GLU A 346 11.40 9.39 -14.53
C GLU A 346 10.65 8.16 -15.04
N ALA A 347 11.36 7.16 -15.59
CA ALA A 347 10.74 5.92 -16.07
C ALA A 347 10.05 5.10 -14.96
N HIS A 348 10.43 5.29 -13.71
CA HIS A 348 9.86 4.58 -12.54
C HIS A 348 8.93 5.47 -11.71
N MET A 349 8.69 6.72 -12.13
CA MET A 349 7.75 7.64 -11.47
C MET A 349 6.34 7.46 -12.01
N ASP A 350 5.36 7.46 -11.11
CA ASP A 350 3.94 7.37 -11.47
C ASP A 350 3.24 8.73 -11.28
N PHE A 351 2.38 9.16 -12.21
CA PHE A 351 1.78 10.52 -12.20
C PHE A 351 0.26 10.59 -12.06
#